data_AF-A0A3N7HIW3-F1
#
_entry.id   AF-A0A3N7HIW3-F1
#
_cell.length_a   1.000
_cell.length_b   1.000
_cell.length_c   1.000
_cell.angle_alpha   90.00
_cell.angle_beta   90.00
_cell.angle_gamma   90.00
#
_symmetry.space_group_name_H-M   'P 1'
#
loop_
_entity.id
_entity.type
_entity.pdbx_description
1 polymer ?
#
loop_
_entity_poly.entity_id
_entity_poly.type
_entity_poly.pdbx_seq_one_letter_code
_entity_poly.pdbx_strand_id
1 'polypeptide(L)'
;MNIMRFVVLSACMGLLLACSGPESPGSKAEYSVMQGVEYEYRNEPISEPEIKAVQGYELLSLPATGLASLPNPKGRTWVMLKAKHVPFWKQIPETQEFSLPQSLLDELVRANRVSPEVASRLREHVAK
;
A
#
# COMPACT_ATOMS: atom_id res chain seq x y z
N MET A 1 21.87 -56.62 23.96
CA MET A 1 20.53 -56.05 24.16
C MET A 1 20.47 -54.74 23.36
N ASN A 2 19.76 -54.82 22.22
CA ASN A 2 19.20 -53.78 21.35
C ASN A 2 20.02 -52.53 20.97
N ILE A 3 20.55 -52.62 19.74
CA ILE A 3 20.84 -51.53 18.81
C ILE A 3 19.51 -50.86 18.45
N MET A 4 19.30 -49.59 18.80
CA MET A 4 18.12 -48.84 18.35
C MET A 4 18.54 -47.57 17.60
N ARG A 5 18.45 -47.72 16.28
CA ARG A 5 18.49 -46.74 15.20
C ARG A 5 17.67 -45.48 15.55
N PHE A 6 18.27 -44.29 15.44
CA PHE A 6 17.51 -43.07 15.19
C PHE A 6 17.70 -42.66 13.72
N VAL A 7 16.58 -42.69 13.03
CA VAL A 7 16.41 -42.39 11.61
C VAL A 7 16.52 -40.88 11.42
N VAL A 8 17.45 -40.46 10.57
CA VAL A 8 17.45 -39.13 9.94
C VAL A 8 16.37 -39.15 8.86
N LEU A 9 15.29 -38.38 9.00
CA LEU A 9 14.44 -38.06 7.86
C LEU A 9 13.72 -36.72 8.04
N SER A 10 14.34 -35.70 7.41
CA SER A 10 13.70 -34.75 6.51
C SER A 10 12.22 -34.42 6.76
N ALA A 11 11.95 -33.28 7.41
CA ALA A 11 10.62 -32.66 7.44
C ALA A 11 10.68 -31.13 7.34
N CYS A 12 11.70 -30.57 6.67
CA CYS A 12 11.86 -29.11 6.53
C CYS A 12 11.51 -28.54 5.14
N MET A 13 10.98 -29.33 4.20
CA MET A 13 10.83 -28.83 2.83
C MET A 13 9.54 -29.35 2.19
N GLY A 14 8.42 -28.64 2.36
CA GLY A 14 7.19 -29.06 1.68
C GLY A 14 5.93 -28.23 1.87
N LEU A 15 5.97 -27.06 2.52
CA LEU A 15 4.75 -26.27 2.83
C LEU A 15 4.91 -24.76 2.55
N LEU A 16 5.66 -24.38 1.51
CA LEU A 16 5.80 -22.98 1.08
C LEU A 16 5.41 -22.70 -0.39
N LEU A 17 4.74 -23.63 -1.06
CA LEU A 17 4.29 -23.43 -2.46
C LEU A 17 2.76 -23.34 -2.58
N ALA A 18 2.11 -22.70 -1.62
CA ALA A 18 0.71 -22.32 -1.72
C ALA A 18 0.62 -20.79 -1.70
N CYS A 19 0.12 -20.22 -2.81
CA CYS A 19 -0.14 -18.79 -3.05
C CYS A 19 1.03 -17.95 -3.60
N SER A 20 1.67 -18.40 -4.68
CA SER A 20 2.36 -17.47 -5.59
C SER A 20 1.79 -17.65 -6.99
N GLY A 21 0.67 -16.97 -7.26
CA GLY A 21 0.33 -16.65 -8.65
C GLY A 21 1.50 -15.90 -9.28
N PRO A 22 1.62 -15.87 -10.63
CA PRO A 22 2.75 -15.23 -11.30
C PRO A 22 2.88 -13.78 -10.82
N GLU A 23 3.87 -13.52 -9.97
CA GLU A 23 4.17 -12.19 -9.47
C GLU A 23 4.75 -11.39 -10.63
N SER A 24 4.13 -10.26 -10.97
CA SER A 24 4.69 -9.37 -11.98
C SER A 24 6.07 -8.89 -11.51
N PRO A 25 7.13 -8.96 -12.34
CA PRO A 25 8.48 -8.56 -11.96
C PRO A 25 8.67 -7.08 -11.56
N GLY A 26 7.61 -6.26 -11.51
CA GLY A 26 7.65 -4.89 -10.99
C GLY A 26 6.85 -4.64 -9.69
N SER A 27 5.95 -5.54 -9.29
CA SER A 27 5.04 -5.29 -8.15
C SER A 27 5.79 -5.18 -6.82
N LYS A 28 6.83 -6.02 -6.64
CA LYS A 28 7.68 -5.98 -5.44
C LYS A 28 8.42 -4.66 -5.29
N ALA A 29 8.87 -4.08 -6.40
CA ALA A 29 9.61 -2.82 -6.38
C ALA A 29 8.70 -1.66 -5.94
N GLU A 30 7.53 -1.51 -6.57
CA GLU A 30 6.55 -0.47 -6.23
C GLU A 30 6.09 -0.60 -4.77
N TYR A 31 5.80 -1.83 -4.34
CA TYR A 31 5.37 -2.08 -2.97
C TYR A 31 6.48 -1.82 -1.94
N SER A 32 7.74 -2.15 -2.26
CA SER A 32 8.89 -1.85 -1.39
C SER A 32 9.11 -0.36 -1.23
N VAL A 33 8.92 0.43 -2.30
CA VAL A 33 8.97 1.90 -2.23
C VAL A 33 7.87 2.43 -1.31
N MET A 34 6.62 2.00 -1.50
CA MET A 34 5.53 2.41 -0.59
C MET A 34 5.79 1.99 0.85
N GLN A 35 6.34 0.80 1.09
CA GLN A 35 6.68 0.32 2.43
C GLN A 35 7.78 1.18 3.09
N GLY A 36 8.77 1.61 2.32
CA GLY A 36 9.81 2.52 2.80
C GLY A 36 9.25 3.88 3.20
N VAL A 37 8.46 4.49 2.31
CA VAL A 37 7.78 5.78 2.58
C VAL A 37 6.84 5.65 3.77
N GLU A 38 6.08 4.57 3.85
CA GLU A 38 5.20 4.32 4.97
C GLU A 38 5.99 4.29 6.28
N TYR A 39 7.09 3.53 6.36
CA TYR A 39 7.91 3.44 7.58
C TYR A 39 8.53 4.79 7.98
N GLU A 40 9.02 5.56 7.01
CA GLU A 40 9.65 6.86 7.23
C GLU A 40 8.65 7.90 7.74
N TYR A 41 7.46 7.97 7.13
CA TYR A 41 6.48 9.02 7.37
C TYR A 41 5.31 8.59 8.28
N ARG A 42 5.28 7.35 8.80
CA ARG A 42 4.18 6.79 9.60
C ARG A 42 3.73 7.70 10.75
N ASN A 43 4.70 8.26 11.46
CA ASN A 43 4.45 9.01 12.69
C ASN A 43 4.31 10.51 12.47
N GLU A 44 4.51 10.98 11.24
CA GLU A 44 4.37 12.38 10.91
C GLU A 44 2.89 12.77 10.84
N PRO A 45 2.50 13.92 11.40
CA PRO A 45 1.15 14.43 11.26
C PRO A 45 0.88 14.80 9.80
N ILE A 46 -0.35 14.55 9.35
CA ILE A 46 -0.87 15.00 8.05
C ILE A 46 -2.27 15.56 8.28
N SER A 47 -2.49 16.81 7.86
CA SER A 47 -3.81 17.46 7.93
C SER A 47 -4.45 17.60 6.56
N GLU A 48 -3.65 17.60 5.49
CA GLU A 48 -4.08 17.86 4.13
C GLU A 48 -3.40 16.90 3.15
N PRO A 49 -3.99 16.64 1.98
CA PRO A 49 -3.34 15.88 0.93
C PRO A 49 -1.97 16.45 0.53
N GLU A 50 -0.94 15.62 0.49
CA GLU A 50 0.42 16.03 0.11
C GLU A 50 0.98 15.09 -0.97
N ILE A 51 1.72 15.64 -1.95
CA ILE A 51 2.36 14.83 -3.00
C ILE A 51 3.87 14.87 -2.81
N LYS A 52 4.50 13.69 -2.78
CA LYS A 52 5.95 13.53 -2.65
C LYS A 52 6.49 12.69 -3.81
N ALA A 53 7.67 13.07 -4.30
CA ALA A 53 8.40 12.27 -5.28
C ALA A 53 9.47 11.44 -4.54
N VAL A 54 9.39 10.11 -4.65
CA VAL A 54 10.32 9.18 -3.99
C VAL A 54 10.77 8.12 -4.98
N GLN A 55 12.08 8.02 -5.20
CA GLN A 55 12.69 7.01 -6.10
C GLN A 55 12.08 6.97 -7.51
N GLY A 56 11.69 8.13 -8.05
CA GLY A 56 11.07 8.24 -9.38
C GLY A 56 9.56 7.99 -9.41
N TYR A 57 8.93 7.74 -8.25
CA TYR A 57 7.48 7.61 -8.11
C TYR A 57 6.87 8.85 -7.48
N GLU A 58 5.66 9.21 -7.91
CA GLU A 58 4.86 10.23 -7.24
C GLU A 58 3.85 9.54 -6.31
N LEU A 59 3.91 9.86 -5.02
CA LEU A 59 3.00 9.36 -4.01
C LEU A 59 2.15 10.50 -3.47
N LEU A 60 0.84 10.30 -3.46
CA LEU A 60 -0.13 11.15 -2.77
C LEU A 60 -0.38 10.56 -1.39
N SER A 61 -0.09 11.31 -0.34
CA SER A 61 -0.52 10.98 1.01
C SER A 61 -1.85 11.67 1.31
N LEU A 62 -2.79 10.90 1.88
CA LEU A 62 -4.10 11.36 2.30
C LEU A 62 -4.29 11.13 3.80
N PRO A 63 -4.87 12.08 4.54
CA PRO A 63 -5.28 11.84 5.91
C PRO A 63 -6.36 10.76 5.95
N ALA A 64 -6.29 9.89 6.95
CA ALA A 64 -7.35 8.91 7.17
C ALA A 64 -8.64 9.57 7.66
N THR A 65 -9.77 8.99 7.30
CA THR A 65 -11.10 9.37 7.77
C THR A 65 -11.70 8.23 8.61
N GLY A 66 -12.72 8.55 9.42
CA GLY A 66 -13.43 7.52 10.20
C GLY A 66 -12.66 6.93 11.39
N LEU A 67 -11.52 7.51 11.78
CA LEU A 67 -10.68 6.98 12.86
C LEU A 67 -11.07 7.44 14.27
N ALA A 68 -12.14 8.23 14.42
CA ALA A 68 -12.53 8.85 15.70
C ALA A 68 -12.77 7.82 16.84
N SER A 69 -13.11 6.58 16.48
CA SER A 69 -13.40 5.49 17.41
C SER A 69 -12.18 4.67 17.84
N LEU A 70 -10.99 4.95 17.27
CA LEU A 70 -9.77 4.19 17.58
C LEU A 70 -8.99 4.80 18.76
N PRO A 71 -8.30 3.99 19.58
CA PRO A 71 -7.52 4.46 20.72
C PRO A 71 -6.34 5.37 20.32
N ASN A 72 -5.91 5.31 19.06
CA ASN A 72 -4.93 6.23 18.47
C ASN A 72 -5.42 6.60 17.07
N PRO A 73 -6.13 7.73 16.89
CA PRO A 73 -6.79 8.11 15.65
C PRO A 73 -5.79 8.68 14.63
N LYS A 74 -4.64 8.04 14.48
CA LYS A 74 -3.62 8.39 13.51
C LYS A 74 -3.66 7.37 12.39
N GLY A 75 -3.81 7.86 11.18
CA GLY A 75 -3.72 7.02 10.01
C GLY A 75 -3.50 7.84 8.76
N ARG A 76 -2.90 7.19 7.78
CA ARG A 76 -2.52 7.80 6.51
C ARG A 76 -2.63 6.78 5.40
N THR A 77 -3.09 7.22 4.24
CA THR A 77 -3.10 6.42 3.02
C THR A 77 -2.06 6.99 2.07
N TRP A 78 -1.18 6.14 1.55
CA TRP A 78 -0.19 6.48 0.53
C TRP A 78 -0.63 5.87 -0.79
N VAL A 79 -0.95 6.70 -1.77
CA VAL A 79 -1.38 6.31 -3.11
C VAL A 79 -0.25 6.56 -4.09
N MET A 80 0.20 5.54 -4.81
CA MET A 80 1.15 5.73 -5.89
C MET A 80 0.40 6.13 -7.17
N LEU A 81 0.58 7.38 -7.60
CA LEU A 81 -0.26 8.00 -8.63
C LEU A 81 -0.12 7.34 -10.00
N LYS A 82 1.08 6.83 -10.32
CA LYS A 82 1.39 6.13 -11.58
C LYS A 82 1.80 4.67 -11.37
N ALA A 83 1.18 4.01 -10.38
CA ALA A 83 1.40 2.59 -10.14
C ALA A 83 1.08 1.78 -11.41
N LYS A 84 1.95 0.81 -11.72
CA LYS A 84 1.75 -0.14 -12.81
C LYS A 84 1.18 -1.47 -12.31
N HIS A 85 1.28 -1.73 -11.02
CA HIS A 85 0.79 -2.97 -10.40
C HIS A 85 -0.03 -2.67 -9.16
N VAL A 86 -0.96 -3.59 -8.87
CA VAL A 86 -1.71 -3.59 -7.61
C VAL A 86 -0.82 -4.10 -6.45
N PRO A 87 -1.09 -3.65 -5.22
CA PRO A 87 -2.05 -2.61 -4.83
C PRO A 87 -1.54 -1.19 -5.16
N PHE A 88 -2.44 -0.29 -5.56
CA PHE A 88 -2.08 1.09 -5.93
C PHE A 88 -1.86 2.02 -4.72
N TRP A 89 -2.34 1.60 -3.55
CA TRP A 89 -2.17 2.33 -2.32
C TRP A 89 -1.84 1.40 -1.16
N LYS A 90 -1.33 2.00 -0.09
CA LYS A 90 -1.10 1.38 1.20
C LYS A 90 -1.77 2.25 2.26
N GLN A 91 -2.35 1.64 3.29
CA GLN A 91 -3.06 2.36 4.35
C GLN A 91 -2.74 1.74 5.70
N ILE A 92 -2.49 2.58 6.70
CA ILE A 92 -2.18 2.16 8.07
C ILE A 92 -2.97 3.07 9.03
N PRO A 93 -3.88 2.50 9.86
CA PRO A 93 -4.29 1.09 9.88
C PRO A 93 -5.01 0.63 8.59
N GLU A 94 -4.95 -0.67 8.29
CA GLU A 94 -5.52 -1.24 7.04
C GLU A 94 -7.06 -1.16 6.97
N THR A 95 -7.72 -0.95 8.09
CA THR A 95 -9.17 -0.83 8.21
C THR A 95 -9.67 0.59 8.11
N GLN A 96 -8.78 1.57 7.96
CA GLN A 96 -9.19 2.95 7.85
C GLN A 96 -9.88 3.23 6.52
N GLU A 97 -10.79 4.19 6.55
CA GLU A 97 -11.31 4.79 5.34
C GLU A 97 -10.42 5.98 4.95
N PHE A 98 -10.46 6.35 3.69
CA PHE A 98 -9.90 7.60 3.21
C PHE A 98 -10.82 8.18 2.16
N SER A 99 -10.74 9.50 2.01
CA SER A 99 -11.42 10.21 0.95
C SER A 99 -10.50 11.27 0.35
N LEU A 100 -10.82 11.68 -0.87
CA LEU A 100 -10.17 12.82 -1.51
C LEU A 100 -11.21 13.78 -2.10
N PRO A 101 -10.91 15.09 -2.15
CA PRO A 101 -11.77 16.05 -2.85
C PRO A 101 -11.85 15.75 -4.35
N GLN A 102 -13.03 15.92 -4.95
CA GLN A 102 -13.21 15.81 -6.40
C GLN A 102 -12.28 16.77 -7.16
N SER A 103 -12.13 18.00 -6.65
CA SER A 103 -11.25 19.02 -7.25
C SER A 103 -9.80 18.57 -7.35
N LEU A 104 -9.30 17.86 -6.34
CA LEU A 104 -7.94 17.30 -6.34
C LEU A 104 -7.80 16.19 -7.37
N LEU A 105 -8.79 15.29 -7.48
CA LEU A 105 -8.77 14.24 -8.50
C LEU A 105 -8.80 14.84 -9.92
N ASP A 106 -9.65 15.83 -10.15
CA ASP A 106 -9.75 16.53 -11.44
C ASP A 106 -8.44 17.23 -11.80
N GLU A 107 -7.78 17.85 -10.82
CA GLU A 107 -6.46 18.44 -11.01
C GLU A 107 -5.41 17.38 -11.40
N LEU A 108 -5.35 16.27 -10.67
CA LEU A 108 -4.41 15.18 -10.94
C LEU A 108 -4.59 14.60 -12.34
N VAL A 109 -5.84 14.42 -12.77
CA VAL A 109 -6.20 13.92 -14.10
C VAL A 109 -5.84 14.94 -15.17
N ARG A 110 -6.23 16.21 -15.00
CA ARG A 110 -5.94 17.30 -15.94
C ARG A 110 -4.43 17.51 -16.12
N ALA A 111 -3.67 17.38 -15.04
CA ALA A 111 -2.21 17.50 -15.05
C ALA A 111 -1.49 16.22 -15.53
N ASN A 112 -2.21 15.15 -15.87
CA ASN A 112 -1.64 13.85 -16.25
C ASN A 112 -0.64 13.30 -15.19
N ARG A 113 -0.91 13.56 -13.91
CA ARG A 113 -0.09 13.10 -12.78
C ARG A 113 -0.53 11.74 -12.24
N VAL A 114 -1.76 11.34 -12.51
CA VAL A 114 -2.33 10.04 -12.12
C VAL A 114 -2.56 9.16 -13.35
N SER A 115 -2.29 7.85 -13.25
CA SER A 115 -2.60 6.91 -14.33
C SER A 115 -4.11 6.71 -14.45
N PRO A 116 -4.64 6.36 -15.65
CA PRO A 116 -6.08 6.15 -15.83
C PRO A 116 -6.67 5.08 -14.91
N GLU A 117 -5.90 4.02 -14.64
CA GLU A 117 -6.32 2.92 -13.77
C GLU A 117 -6.41 3.36 -12.30
N VAL A 118 -5.40 4.07 -11.80
CA VAL A 118 -5.41 4.63 -10.43
C VAL A 118 -6.52 5.67 -10.30
N ALA A 119 -6.69 6.56 -11.29
CA ALA A 119 -7.76 7.54 -11.30
C ALA A 119 -9.15 6.88 -11.27
N SER A 120 -9.33 5.78 -12.02
CA SER A 120 -10.57 5.01 -12.01
C SER A 120 -10.92 4.50 -10.62
N ARG A 121 -9.94 3.97 -9.88
CA ARG A 121 -10.15 3.51 -8.50
C ARG A 121 -10.37 4.65 -7.52
N LEU A 122 -9.63 5.75 -7.65
CA LEU A 122 -9.79 6.91 -6.77
C LEU A 122 -11.17 7.56 -6.87
N ARG A 123 -11.87 7.47 -8.01
CA ARG A 123 -13.26 7.94 -8.14
C ARG A 123 -14.22 7.28 -7.15
N GLU A 124 -13.95 6.04 -6.75
CA GLU A 124 -14.76 5.30 -5.77
C GLU A 124 -14.60 5.89 -4.34
N HIS A 125 -13.55 6.68 -4.11
CA HIS A 125 -13.20 7.27 -2.80
C HIS A 125 -13.37 8.81 -2.75
N VAL A 126 -14.02 9.41 -3.74
CA VAL A 126 -14.27 10.86 -3.72
C VAL A 126 -15.28 11.19 -2.62
N ALA A 127 -14.96 12.20 -1.81
CA ALA A 127 -15.86 12.73 -0.80
C ALA A 127 -17.14 13.27 -1.46
N LYS A 128 -18.31 12.82 -0.97
CA LYS A 128 -19.63 13.28 -1.40
C LYS A 128 -20.04 14.56 -0.68
#